data_AF-A0A5B0GTT2-F1
#
_entry.id   AF-A0A5B0GTT2-F1
#
_cell.length_a   1.000
_cell.length_b   1.000
_cell.length_c   1.000
_cell.angle_alpha   90.00
_cell.angle_beta   90.00
_cell.angle_gamma   90.00
#
_symmetry.space_group_name_H-M   'P 1'
#
loop_
_entity.id
_entity.type
_entity.pdbx_description
1 polymer ?
#
loop_
_entity_poly.entity_id
_entity_poly.type
_entity_poly.pdbx_seq_one_letter_code
_entity_poly.pdbx_strand_id
1 'polypeptide(L)'
;FGNLDRFVRATALFAVIAWRILYATLLARTDADLSCEVLLQPVEWQALYSHTHGTTKPPKQIPSLGQAVLWIAMLGGYLNRKHDHPPGPTVMWRGFLILHEITKMYRLFRQNE
;
A
#
# COMPACT_ATOMS: atom_id res chain seq x y z
N PHE A 1 28.70 9.21 11.64
CA PHE A 1 27.93 8.36 10.70
C PHE A 1 28.85 7.22 10.25
N GLY A 2 28.72 5.93 10.52
CA GLY A 2 27.88 5.06 11.35
C GLY A 2 28.54 3.66 11.30
N ASN A 3 28.44 2.85 12.36
CA ASN A 3 29.05 1.50 12.40
C ASN A 3 28.49 0.62 11.26
N LEU A 4 29.36 -0.14 10.59
CA LEU A 4 29.03 -1.17 9.58
C LEU A 4 27.83 -2.04 9.99
N ASP A 5 27.74 -2.45 11.26
CA ASP A 5 26.63 -3.26 11.75
C ASP A 5 25.26 -2.57 11.61
N ARG A 6 25.20 -1.25 11.83
CA ARG A 6 23.96 -0.48 11.65
C ARG A 6 23.61 -0.35 10.17
N PHE A 7 24.61 -0.21 9.31
CA PHE A 7 24.42 -0.16 7.87
C PHE A 7 23.86 -1.49 7.34
N VAL A 8 24.45 -2.62 7.74
CA VAL A 8 23.98 -3.96 7.33
C VAL A 8 22.53 -4.19 7.77
N ARG A 9 22.18 -3.87 9.03
CA ARG A 9 20.79 -3.99 9.53
C ARG A 9 19.80 -3.12 8.76
N ALA A 10 20.16 -1.86 8.47
CA ALA A 10 19.29 -0.97 7.71
C ALA A 10 19.09 -1.47 6.27
N THR A 11 20.17 -1.92 5.62
CA THR A 11 20.12 -2.47 4.26
C THR A 11 19.25 -3.73 4.19
N ALA A 12 19.33 -4.63 5.16
CA ALA A 12 18.47 -5.80 5.24
C ALA A 12 16.99 -5.43 5.34
N LEU A 13 16.65 -4.44 6.17
CA LEU A 13 15.27 -3.92 6.27
C LEU A 13 14.80 -3.30 4.94
N PHE A 14 15.62 -2.45 4.32
CA PHE A 14 15.27 -1.83 3.04
C PHE A 14 15.11 -2.86 1.91
N ALA A 15 15.87 -3.96 1.92
CA ALA A 15 15.72 -5.04 0.95
C ALA A 15 14.34 -5.70 1.03
N VAL A 16 13.83 -5.97 2.24
CA VAL A 16 12.48 -6.53 2.43
C VAL A 16 11.40 -5.57 1.94
N ILE A 17 11.54 -4.27 2.23
CA ILE A 17 10.55 -3.28 1.78
C ILE A 17 10.60 -3.11 0.25
N ALA A 18 11.81 -3.07 -0.32
CA ALA A 18 12.00 -3.01 -1.77
C ALA A 18 11.37 -4.22 -2.47
N TRP A 19 11.57 -5.43 -1.93
CA TRP A 19 10.91 -6.63 -2.41
C TRP A 19 9.39 -6.51 -2.37
N ARG A 20 8.81 -6.03 -1.25
CA ARG A 20 7.34 -5.86 -1.14
C ARG A 20 6.78 -4.87 -2.16
N ILE A 21 7.49 -3.77 -2.42
CA ILE A 21 7.12 -2.79 -3.46
C ILE A 21 7.19 -3.42 -4.84
N LEU A 22 8.27 -4.16 -5.13
CA LEU A 22 8.45 -4.84 -6.41
C LEU A 22 7.36 -5.91 -6.60
N TYR A 23 7.10 -6.72 -5.58
CA TYR A 23 6.04 -7.73 -5.59
C TYR A 23 4.67 -7.12 -5.88
N ALA A 24 4.28 -6.06 -5.16
CA ALA A 24 3.00 -5.38 -5.37
C ALA A 24 2.86 -4.87 -6.81
N THR A 25 3.90 -4.22 -7.34
CA THR A 25 3.87 -3.63 -8.69
C THR A 25 3.91 -4.67 -9.81
N LEU A 26 4.68 -5.75 -9.67
CA LEU A 26 4.75 -6.81 -10.67
C LEU A 26 3.50 -7.69 -10.65
N LEU A 27 3.00 -8.04 -9.45
CA LEU A 27 1.81 -8.89 -9.34
C LEU A 27 0.60 -8.18 -9.95
N ALA A 28 0.38 -6.90 -9.65
CA ALA A 28 -0.72 -6.12 -10.23
C ALA A 28 -0.61 -5.92 -11.76
N ARG A 29 0.61 -5.99 -12.32
CA ARG A 29 0.80 -5.98 -13.79
C ARG A 29 0.51 -7.34 -14.42
N THR A 30 0.72 -8.41 -13.66
CA THR A 30 0.54 -9.78 -14.13
C THR A 30 -0.93 -10.16 -14.09
N ASP A 31 -1.59 -9.88 -12.96
CA ASP A 31 -3.01 -10.14 -12.77
C ASP A 31 -3.59 -9.08 -11.81
N ALA A 32 -4.30 -8.11 -12.39
CA ALA A 32 -4.91 -7.01 -11.67
C ALA A 32 -6.24 -7.40 -11.01
N ASP A 33 -6.85 -8.51 -11.43
CA ASP A 33 -8.20 -8.93 -11.02
C ASP A 33 -8.18 -9.81 -9.76
N LEU A 34 -6.99 -10.25 -9.33
CA LEU A 34 -6.80 -10.91 -8.04
C LEU A 34 -7.39 -10.11 -6.88
N SER A 35 -7.80 -10.81 -5.81
CA SER A 35 -8.13 -10.16 -4.54
C SER A 35 -6.93 -9.38 -4.01
N CYS A 36 -7.14 -8.15 -3.52
CA CYS A 36 -6.07 -7.38 -2.90
C CYS A 36 -5.53 -8.01 -1.60
N GLU A 37 -6.20 -9.03 -1.04
CA GLU A 37 -5.76 -9.74 0.17
C GLU A 37 -4.48 -10.55 -0.02
N VAL A 38 -4.07 -10.83 -1.26
CA VAL A 38 -2.74 -11.39 -1.55
C VAL A 38 -1.60 -10.42 -1.19
N LEU A 39 -1.92 -9.13 -1.01
CA LEU A 39 -0.99 -8.07 -0.67
C LEU A 39 -1.30 -7.47 0.71
N LEU A 40 -2.57 -7.22 1.03
CA LEU A 40 -3.01 -6.45 2.19
C LEU A 40 -3.83 -7.29 3.18
N GLN A 41 -3.65 -7.05 4.47
CA GLN A 41 -4.53 -7.58 5.49
C GLN A 41 -5.93 -6.95 5.38
N PRO A 42 -7.01 -7.62 5.88
CA PRO A 42 -8.36 -7.09 5.82
C PRO A 42 -8.51 -5.66 6.31
N VAL A 43 -7.89 -5.35 7.45
CA VAL A 43 -7.91 -4.02 8.05
C VAL A 43 -7.15 -2.98 7.22
N GLU A 44 -6.10 -3.38 6.50
CA GLU A 44 -5.31 -2.45 5.66
C GLU A 44 -6.11 -2.05 4.43
N TRP A 45 -6.71 -3.00 3.71
CA TRP A 45 -7.49 -2.66 2.51
C TRP A 45 -8.78 -1.94 2.85
N GLN A 46 -9.41 -2.26 3.99
CA GLN A 46 -10.58 -1.53 4.45
C GLN A 46 -10.23 -0.08 4.82
N ALA A 47 -9.11 0.13 5.53
CA ALA A 47 -8.62 1.46 5.87
C ALA A 47 -8.27 2.27 4.61
N LEU A 48 -7.60 1.63 3.65
CA LEU A 48 -7.30 2.21 2.34
C LEU A 48 -8.59 2.64 1.63
N TYR A 49 -9.57 1.74 1.51
CA TYR A 49 -10.85 2.04 0.87
C TYR A 49 -11.56 3.21 1.54
N SER A 50 -11.65 3.16 2.87
CA SER A 50 -12.29 4.18 3.70
C SER A 50 -11.67 5.55 3.51
N HIS A 51 -10.34 5.63 3.47
CA HIS A 51 -9.63 6.87 3.21
C HIS A 51 -9.84 7.37 1.77
N THR A 52 -9.69 6.49 0.78
CA THR A 52 -9.81 6.85 -0.64
C THR A 52 -11.21 7.37 -1.00
N HIS A 53 -12.26 6.80 -0.39
CA HIS A 53 -13.66 7.15 -0.71
C HIS A 53 -14.32 8.04 0.36
N GLY A 54 -13.59 8.46 1.40
CA GLY A 54 -14.13 9.32 2.46
C GLY A 54 -15.30 8.67 3.22
N THR A 55 -15.25 7.37 3.50
CA THR A 55 -16.33 6.63 4.16
C THR A 55 -15.85 5.88 5.39
N THR A 56 -16.68 5.82 6.42
CA THR A 56 -16.44 4.98 7.60
C THR A 56 -16.89 3.54 7.39
N LYS A 57 -17.59 3.21 6.30
CA LYS A 57 -18.12 1.88 6.04
C LYS A 57 -17.47 1.27 4.80
N PRO A 58 -16.45 0.41 4.95
CA PRO A 58 -15.89 -0.30 3.81
C PRO A 58 -16.92 -1.30 3.24
N PRO A 59 -16.84 -1.62 1.94
CA PRO A 59 -17.74 -2.58 1.31
C PRO A 59 -17.47 -3.99 1.82
N LYS A 60 -18.46 -4.89 1.64
CA LYS A 60 -18.26 -6.33 1.86
C LYS A 60 -17.44 -6.98 0.75
N GLN A 61 -17.51 -6.44 -0.46
CA GLN A 61 -16.76 -6.93 -1.61
C GLN A 61 -15.31 -6.46 -1.50
N ILE A 62 -14.39 -7.42 -1.62
CA ILE A 62 -12.96 -7.15 -1.57
C ILE A 62 -12.54 -6.47 -2.89
N PRO A 63 -11.81 -5.33 -2.84
CA PRO A 63 -11.28 -4.68 -4.04
C PRO A 63 -10.28 -5.55 -4.80
N SER A 64 -10.14 -5.30 -6.10
CA SER A 64 -9.09 -5.97 -6.88
C SER A 64 -7.69 -5.45 -6.51
N LEU A 65 -6.67 -6.26 -6.79
CA LEU A 65 -5.29 -5.92 -6.55
C LEU A 65 -4.88 -4.67 -7.33
N GLY A 66 -5.33 -4.55 -8.59
CA GLY A 66 -5.10 -3.37 -9.42
C GLY A 66 -5.65 -2.09 -8.79
N GLN A 67 -6.87 -2.14 -8.24
CA GLN A 67 -7.47 -1.01 -7.52
C GLN A 67 -6.67 -0.64 -6.27
N ALA A 68 -6.32 -1.62 -5.44
CA ALA A 68 -5.57 -1.39 -4.22
C ALA A 68 -4.19 -0.80 -4.51
N VAL A 69 -3.45 -1.34 -5.48
CA VAL A 69 -2.13 -0.81 -5.89
C VAL A 69 -2.25 0.61 -6.44
N LEU A 70 -3.28 0.89 -7.23
CA LEU A 70 -3.55 2.24 -7.72
C LEU A 70 -3.79 3.22 -6.56
N TRP A 71 -4.65 2.88 -5.61
CA TRP A 71 -4.93 3.75 -4.46
C TRP A 71 -3.70 3.95 -3.57
N ILE A 72 -2.89 2.91 -3.34
CA ILE A 72 -1.61 3.04 -2.64
C ILE A 72 -0.69 4.02 -3.37
N ALA A 73 -0.56 3.89 -4.69
CA ALA A 73 0.25 4.81 -5.47
C ALA A 73 -0.26 6.26 -5.36
N MET A 74 -1.57 6.46 -5.38
CA MET A 74 -2.21 7.77 -5.23
C MET A 74 -1.91 8.40 -3.87
N LEU A 75 -1.93 7.62 -2.77
CA LEU A 75 -1.46 8.09 -1.46
C LEU A 75 -0.03 8.61 -1.54
N GLY A 76 0.83 7.95 -2.33
CA GLY A 76 2.21 8.36 -2.56
C GLY A 76 2.41 9.53 -3.51
N GLY A 77 1.34 10.12 -4.05
CA GLY A 77 1.37 11.26 -4.97
C GLY A 77 1.26 10.90 -6.46
N TYR A 78 0.90 9.66 -6.81
CA TYR A 78 0.57 9.31 -8.20
C TYR A 78 -0.76 9.96 -8.62
N LEU A 79 -0.78 10.60 -9.79
CA LEU A 79 -1.91 11.43 -10.22
C LEU A 79 -2.99 10.67 -11.01
N ASN A 80 -2.66 9.47 -11.50
CA ASN A 80 -3.57 8.62 -12.27
C ASN A 80 -4.17 9.32 -13.50
N ARG A 81 -3.33 10.00 -14.30
CA ARG A 81 -3.76 10.61 -15.57
C ARG A 81 -3.79 9.55 -16.67
N LYS A 82 -4.59 9.79 -17.72
CA LYS A 82 -4.83 8.86 -18.84
C LYS A 82 -3.55 8.31 -19.51
N HIS A 83 -2.48 9.08 -19.51
CA HIS A 83 -1.21 8.73 -20.16
C HIS A 83 -0.04 8.62 -19.18
N ASP A 84 -0.31 8.56 -17.87
CA ASP A 84 0.74 8.30 -16.90
C ASP A 84 1.26 6.87 -17.08
N HIS A 85 2.59 6.72 -16.99
CA HIS A 85 3.19 5.39 -16.89
C HIS A 85 2.76 4.72 -15.59
N PRO A 86 2.78 3.37 -15.52
CA PRO A 86 2.50 2.64 -14.30
C PRO A 86 3.30 3.19 -13.10
N PRO A 87 2.72 3.16 -11.89
CA PRO A 87 3.33 3.78 -10.72
C PRO A 87 4.72 3.22 -10.43
N GLY A 88 5.67 4.14 -10.18
CA GLY A 88 7.06 3.82 -9.87
C GLY A 88 7.29 3.46 -8.40
N PRO A 89 8.49 2.95 -8.06
CA PRO A 89 8.81 2.49 -6.71
C PRO A 89 8.74 3.61 -5.65
N THR A 90 9.04 4.86 -6.01
CA THR A 90 9.01 6.00 -5.08
C THR A 90 7.60 6.33 -4.59
N VAL A 91 6.61 6.37 -5.49
CA VAL A 91 5.21 6.62 -5.10
C VAL A 91 4.65 5.43 -4.34
N MET A 92 5.05 4.20 -4.69
CA MET A 92 4.66 3.02 -3.92
C MET A 92 5.24 3.02 -2.50
N TRP A 93 6.52 3.36 -2.33
CA TRP A 93 7.14 3.51 -1.01
C TRP A 93 6.38 4.50 -0.12
N ARG A 94 6.12 5.71 -0.64
CA ARG A 94 5.38 6.74 0.09
C ARG A 94 3.95 6.29 0.40
N GLY A 95 3.31 5.63 -0.57
CA GLY A 95 1.97 5.06 -0.42
C GLY A 95 1.88 4.07 0.72
N PHE A 96 2.80 3.10 0.79
CA PHE A 96 2.84 2.13 1.89
C PHE A 96 3.11 2.78 3.24
N LEU A 97 3.98 3.79 3.31
CA LEU A 97 4.23 4.53 4.55
C LEU A 97 2.96 5.24 5.04
N ILE A 98 2.22 5.89 4.14
CA ILE A 98 0.97 6.59 4.47
C ILE A 98 -0.13 5.60 4.83
N LEU A 99 -0.24 4.48 4.10
CA LEU A 99 -1.18 3.40 4.40
C LEU A 99 -0.99 2.84 5.82
N HIS A 100 0.25 2.69 6.26
CA HIS A 100 0.55 2.26 7.63
C HIS A 100 -0.06 3.20 8.67
N GLU A 101 0.10 4.51 8.50
CA GLU A 101 -0.46 5.52 9.41
C GLU A 101 -1.99 5.58 9.34
N ILE A 102 -2.57 5.48 8.15
CA ILE A 102 -4.03 5.40 7.97
C ILE A 102 -4.59 4.15 8.65
N THR A 103 -3.93 3.01 8.49
CA THR A 103 -4.37 1.73 9.09
C THR A 103 -4.32 1.79 10.62
N LYS A 104 -3.28 2.40 11.20
CA LYS A 104 -3.22 2.64 12.66
C LYS A 104 -4.41 3.47 13.12
N MET A 105 -4.67 4.60 12.47
CA MET A 105 -5.75 5.50 12.85
C MET A 105 -7.13 4.84 12.68
N TYR A 106 -7.31 4.10 11.59
CA TYR A 106 -8.52 3.32 11.33
C TYR A 106 -8.77 2.27 12.42
N ARG A 107 -7.74 1.56 12.89
CA ARG A 107 -7.87 0.62 14.03
C ARG A 107 -8.29 1.34 15.30
N LEU A 108 -7.70 2.49 15.63
CA LEU A 108 -8.03 3.24 16.84
C LEU A 108 -9.51 3.64 16.89
N PHE A 109 -10.07 4.13 15.79
CA PHE A 109 -11.47 4.53 15.74
C PHE A 109 -12.47 3.36 15.77
N ARG A 110 -11.99 2.13 15.54
CA ARG A 110 -12.82 0.91 15.47
C ARG A 110 -12.53 -0.09 16.58
N GLN A 111 -11.73 0.29 17.59
CA GLN A 111 -11.46 -0.57 18.76
C GLN A 111 -12.71 -0.91 19.58
N ASN A 112 -13.80 -0.16 19.41
CA ASN A 112 -15.06 -0.31 20.14
C ASN A 112 -16.22 -0.85 19.28
N GLU A 113 -15.96 -1.24 18.03
CA GLU A 113 -16.92 -1.96 17.16
C GLU A 113 -16.73 -3.47 17.32
#